data_AF-A0AA97N3D5-F1
#
_entry.id   AF-A0AA97N3D5-F1
#
_cell.length_a   1.000
_cell.length_b   1.000
_cell.length_c   1.000
_cell.angle_alpha   90.00
_cell.angle_beta   90.00
_cell.angle_gamma   90.00
#
_symmetry.space_group_name_H-M   'P 1'
#
loop_
_entity.id
_entity.type
_entity.pdbx_description
1 polymer ?
#
loop_
_entity_poly.entity_id
_entity_poly.type
_entity_poly.pdbx_seq_one_letter_code
_entity_poly.pdbx_strand_id
1 'polypeptide(L)'
;ALVVVCSPLPRLRALLQRCWERLERGLWPGVLGGQSPPWGPALAVQGPVLLPQGINDARESSAEAPSLLESILWMAAPKKRRTVEVNRCRRRHPSKLIEVKRNIDVCPECGNLKQKHVLCGYCYAKVKAETRLIRMEMHKKEGGPFNAPTVETVVLYDGEKPSEKDEGKRIIERARKRPSWFVQN
;
A
#
# COMPACT_ATOMS: atom_id res chain seq x y z
N ALA A 1 -25.65 31.72 -0.80
CA ALA A 1 -25.76 31.67 -2.28
C ALA A 1 -24.88 30.52 -2.78
N LEU A 2 -25.45 29.50 -3.42
CA LEU A 2 -24.69 28.34 -3.91
C LEU A 2 -23.98 28.72 -5.21
N VAL A 3 -22.66 28.99 -5.14
CA VAL A 3 -21.82 29.13 -6.33
C VAL A 3 -21.31 27.75 -6.71
N VAL A 4 -21.87 27.17 -7.77
CA VAL A 4 -21.39 25.90 -8.32
C VAL A 4 -20.19 26.19 -9.22
N VAL A 5 -18.98 25.89 -8.71
CA VAL A 5 -17.75 25.96 -9.50
C VAL A 5 -17.55 24.63 -10.23
N CYS A 6 -17.86 24.60 -11.52
CA CYS A 6 -17.58 23.48 -12.41
C CYS A 6 -16.16 23.59 -12.97
N SER A 7 -15.25 22.75 -12.49
CA SER A 7 -13.93 22.54 -13.10
C SER A 7 -13.80 21.09 -13.60
N PRO A 8 -13.13 20.84 -14.74
CA PRO A 8 -13.09 19.51 -15.38
C PRO A 8 -12.17 18.50 -14.67
N LEU A 9 -11.49 18.90 -13.59
CA LEU A 9 -10.54 18.05 -12.86
C LEU A 9 -11.03 17.81 -11.43
N PRO A 10 -11.46 16.58 -11.08
CA PRO A 10 -12.18 16.31 -9.82
C PRO A 10 -11.34 16.58 -8.56
N ARG A 11 -10.01 16.51 -8.68
CA ARG A 11 -9.10 16.75 -7.54
C ARG A 11 -8.96 18.23 -7.17
N LEU A 12 -9.04 19.13 -8.14
CA LEU A 12 -8.98 20.57 -7.88
C LEU A 12 -10.30 21.07 -7.26
N ARG A 13 -11.44 20.52 -7.70
CA ARG A 13 -12.75 20.83 -7.13
C ARG A 13 -12.84 20.48 -5.64
N ALA A 14 -12.36 19.29 -5.25
CA ALA A 14 -12.35 18.86 -3.85
C ALA A 14 -11.44 19.72 -2.97
N LEU A 15 -10.32 20.22 -3.50
CA LEU A 15 -9.43 21.12 -2.78
C LEU A 15 -10.07 22.51 -2.59
N LEU A 16 -10.65 23.06 -3.64
CA LEU A 16 -11.32 24.36 -3.59
C LEU A 16 -12.53 24.35 -2.65
N GLN A 17 -13.32 23.28 -2.63
CA GLN A 17 -14.42 23.10 -1.67
C GLN A 17 -13.92 23.08 -0.22
N ARG A 18 -12.83 22.36 0.06
CA ARG A 18 -12.22 22.32 1.41
C ARG A 18 -11.61 23.66 1.83
N CYS A 19 -11.07 24.42 0.89
CA CYS A 19 -10.58 25.78 1.15
C CYS A 19 -11.74 26.73 1.44
N TRP A 20 -12.83 26.64 0.67
CA TRP A 20 -14.01 27.49 0.86
C TRP A 20 -14.71 27.22 2.21
N GLU A 21 -14.92 25.95 2.55
CA GLU A 21 -15.50 25.57 3.85
C GLU A 21 -14.64 25.98 5.06
N ARG A 22 -13.32 26.16 4.88
CA ARG A 22 -12.43 26.68 5.94
C ARG A 22 -12.52 28.20 6.06
N LEU A 23 -12.77 28.89 4.95
CA LEU A 23 -12.93 30.32 4.92
C LEU A 23 -14.29 30.74 5.52
N GLU A 24 -15.36 30.01 5.21
CA GLU A 24 -16.68 30.20 5.84
C GLU A 24 -16.63 29.96 7.36
N ARG A 25 -15.83 29.00 7.82
CA ARG A 25 -15.60 28.75 9.26
C ARG A 25 -14.69 29.78 9.94
N GLY A 26 -13.94 30.58 9.17
CA GLY A 26 -13.05 31.63 9.67
C GLY A 26 -13.69 33.03 9.68
N LEU A 27 -14.85 33.21 9.03
CA LEU A 27 -15.49 34.51 8.82
C LEU A 27 -16.62 34.80 9.83
N TRP A 28 -16.46 34.43 11.09
CA TRP A 28 -17.29 34.96 12.17
C TRP A 28 -16.43 35.46 13.33
N PRO A 29 -16.20 36.79 13.41
CA PRO A 29 -15.81 37.42 14.64
C PRO A 29 -16.84 38.46 15.09
N GLY A 30 -17.35 38.30 16.31
CA GLY A 30 -17.66 39.45 17.16
C GLY A 30 -19.13 39.64 17.54
N VAL A 31 -19.55 38.94 18.59
CA VAL A 31 -20.35 39.58 19.66
C VAL A 31 -19.85 39.02 20.99
N LEU A 32 -19.24 39.90 21.79
CA LEU A 32 -18.77 39.74 23.19
C LEU A 32 -17.43 39.03 23.43
N GLY A 33 -16.37 39.85 23.51
CA GLY A 33 -15.39 39.81 24.61
C GLY A 33 -14.33 38.70 24.61
N GLY A 34 -13.17 39.00 24.02
CA GLY A 34 -11.85 38.65 24.58
C GLY A 34 -11.45 37.16 24.64
N GLN A 35 -10.73 36.71 23.61
CA GLN A 35 -9.47 35.94 23.63
C GLN A 35 -9.33 35.18 22.31
N SER A 36 -8.33 35.54 21.52
CA SER A 36 -7.97 34.84 20.29
C SER A 36 -7.57 33.39 20.57
N PRO A 37 -8.07 32.39 19.82
CA PRO A 37 -7.64 31.00 20.02
C PRO A 37 -6.17 30.86 19.57
N PRO A 38 -5.31 30.19 20.36
CA PRO A 38 -3.91 30.01 20.01
C PRO A 38 -3.82 29.13 18.75
N TRP A 39 -3.24 29.68 17.69
CA TRP A 39 -2.91 28.94 16.48
C TRP A 39 -1.84 27.89 16.79
N GLY A 40 -2.27 26.64 16.97
CA GLY A 40 -1.43 25.45 17.08
C GLY A 40 -2.30 24.20 17.29
N PRO A 41 -1.87 23.00 16.87
CA PRO A 41 -2.62 21.78 17.15
C PRO A 41 -2.53 21.48 18.65
N ALA A 42 -3.51 21.93 19.42
CA ALA A 42 -3.70 21.52 20.80
C ALA A 42 -4.27 20.09 20.80
N LEU A 43 -3.54 19.14 21.35
CA LEU A 43 -4.06 17.82 21.70
C LEU A 43 -5.10 18.01 22.80
N ALA A 44 -6.38 18.12 22.43
CA ALA A 44 -7.49 18.03 23.36
C ALA A 44 -7.78 16.55 23.62
N VAL A 45 -7.31 16.03 24.76
CA VAL A 45 -7.77 14.74 25.28
C VAL A 45 -9.14 14.98 25.91
N GLN A 46 -10.20 14.55 25.22
CA GLN A 46 -11.55 14.42 25.79
C GLN A 46 -11.51 13.28 26.82
N GLY A 47 -11.25 13.61 28.09
CA GLY A 47 -11.47 12.70 29.21
C GLY A 47 -12.96 12.77 29.62
N PRO A 48 -13.61 11.64 29.93
CA PRO A 48 -15.01 11.67 30.33
C PRO A 48 -15.17 12.40 31.67
N VAL A 49 -16.12 13.34 31.70
CA VAL A 49 -16.62 13.98 32.92
C VAL A 49 -17.50 12.97 33.64
N LEU A 50 -16.88 12.16 34.50
CA LEU A 50 -17.57 11.47 35.58
C LEU A 50 -16.65 11.57 36.81
N LEU A 51 -16.81 12.65 37.57
CA LEU A 51 -16.44 12.62 38.98
C LEU A 51 -17.49 11.73 39.67
N PRO A 52 -17.10 10.62 40.34
CA PRO A 52 -18.03 9.93 41.21
C PRO A 52 -18.34 10.86 42.37
N GLN A 53 -19.60 11.27 42.45
CA GLN A 53 -20.18 11.89 43.62
C GLN A 53 -19.97 10.93 44.80
N GLY A 54 -19.32 11.41 45.86
CA GLY A 54 -19.05 10.62 47.05
C GLY A 54 -20.35 10.07 47.62
N ILE A 55 -20.49 8.74 47.55
CA ILE A 55 -21.49 8.00 48.29
C ILE A 55 -20.69 7.29 49.39
N ASN A 56 -20.87 7.79 50.61
CA ASN A 56 -20.42 7.06 51.80
C ASN A 56 -21.17 5.75 51.83
N ASP A 57 -20.50 4.63 51.61
CA ASP A 57 -20.91 3.36 52.20
C ASP A 57 -19.69 2.47 52.39
N ALA A 58 -19.52 2.07 53.65
CA ALA A 58 -18.43 1.26 54.15
C ALA A 58 -18.28 -0.03 53.34
N ARG A 59 -17.06 -0.27 52.81
CA ARG A 59 -16.31 -1.55 52.83
C ARG A 59 -15.26 -1.53 51.71
N GLU A 60 -14.11 -0.90 51.97
CA GLU A 60 -13.04 -0.82 50.98
C GLU A 60 -11.90 -1.77 51.35
N SER A 61 -11.88 -2.91 50.65
CA SER A 61 -10.66 -3.65 50.36
C SER A 61 -9.60 -2.68 49.83
N SER A 62 -8.37 -2.79 50.33
CA SER A 62 -7.17 -2.09 49.86
C SER A 62 -6.94 -2.27 48.36
N ALA A 63 -7.61 -1.45 47.54
CA ALA A 63 -7.21 -1.14 46.19
C ALA A 63 -6.56 0.23 46.29
N GLU A 64 -5.23 0.25 46.39
CA GLU A 64 -4.48 1.49 46.26
C GLU A 64 -4.99 2.25 45.02
N ALA A 65 -5.53 3.45 45.23
CA ALA A 65 -5.78 4.39 44.15
C ALA A 65 -4.50 4.48 43.31
N PRO A 66 -4.58 4.48 41.95
CA PRO A 66 -3.40 4.65 41.12
C PRO A 66 -2.75 5.96 41.54
N SER A 67 -1.67 5.83 42.31
CA SER A 67 -1.01 6.96 42.93
C SER A 67 -0.67 7.97 41.83
N LEU A 68 -0.67 9.28 42.11
CA LEU A 68 -0.30 10.30 41.12
C LEU A 68 1.06 9.99 40.43
N LEU A 69 1.90 9.18 41.08
CA LEU A 69 3.13 8.60 40.57
C LEU A 69 2.91 7.65 39.39
N GLU A 70 1.85 6.84 39.37
CA GLU A 70 1.48 6.03 38.22
C GLU A 70 1.17 6.91 37.01
N SER A 71 0.41 8.01 37.16
CA SER A 71 0.09 8.96 36.08
C SER A 71 1.33 9.68 35.50
N ILE A 72 2.33 9.98 36.34
CA ILE A 72 3.59 10.63 35.91
C ILE A 72 4.44 9.67 35.04
N LEU A 73 4.36 8.35 35.25
CA LEU A 73 5.06 7.36 34.45
C LEU A 73 4.53 7.26 33.01
N TRP A 74 3.28 7.69 32.74
CA TRP A 74 2.71 7.71 31.38
C TRP A 74 3.20 8.87 30.52
N MET A 75 3.89 9.87 31.12
CA MET A 75 4.40 11.05 30.42
C MET A 75 5.92 10.99 30.21
N ALA A 76 6.42 9.84 29.72
CA ALA A 76 7.83 9.68 29.36
C ALA A 76 8.21 10.57 28.16
N ALA A 77 8.67 11.79 28.44
CA ALA A 77 9.17 12.73 27.45
C ALA A 77 10.72 12.77 27.45
N PRO A 78 11.39 12.87 26.30
CA PRO A 78 12.83 13.05 26.25
C PRO A 78 13.27 14.30 27.02
N LYS A 79 14.04 14.11 28.09
CA LYS A 79 14.46 15.21 28.98
C LYS A 79 15.31 16.28 28.28
N LYS A 80 16.07 15.91 27.25
CA LYS A 80 16.95 16.81 26.49
C LYS A 80 16.90 16.50 25.00
N ARG A 81 17.03 17.54 24.17
CA ARG A 81 17.23 17.40 22.72
C ARG A 81 18.61 16.77 22.45
N ARG A 82 18.65 15.77 21.57
CA ARG A 82 19.93 15.19 21.11
C ARG A 82 20.68 16.18 20.21
N THR A 83 22.00 16.27 20.41
CA THR A 83 22.85 17.10 19.55
C THR A 83 22.96 16.54 18.13
N VAL A 84 23.50 17.34 17.22
CA VAL A 84 23.65 16.93 15.81
C VAL A 84 24.68 15.82 15.69
N GLU A 85 25.76 15.86 16.47
CA GLU A 85 26.85 14.88 16.51
C GLU A 85 26.32 13.52 16.93
N VAL A 86 25.55 13.47 18.04
CA VAL A 86 24.91 12.24 18.53
C VAL A 86 23.98 11.64 17.47
N ASN A 87 23.20 12.49 16.80
CA ASN A 87 22.32 12.03 15.74
C ASN A 87 23.08 11.55 14.49
N ARG A 88 24.20 12.18 14.13
CA ARG A 88 25.05 11.76 13.01
C ARG A 88 25.71 10.42 13.30
N CYS A 89 26.35 10.24 14.46
CA CYS A 89 26.92 8.95 14.86
C CYS A 89 25.87 7.85 14.89
N ARG A 90 24.68 8.15 15.43
CA ARG A 90 23.56 7.20 15.46
C ARG A 90 23.03 6.85 14.07
N ARG A 91 23.03 7.77 13.09
CA ARG A 91 22.46 7.56 11.74
C ARG A 91 23.47 7.00 10.73
N ARG A 92 24.74 7.40 10.84
CA ARG A 92 25.83 7.04 9.91
C ARG A 92 26.67 5.85 10.39
N HIS A 93 26.25 5.20 11.48
CA HIS A 93 26.87 3.96 11.92
C HIS A 93 26.80 2.93 10.78
N PRO A 94 27.89 2.19 10.49
CA PRO A 94 27.96 1.28 9.34
C PRO A 94 26.85 0.23 9.33
N SER A 95 26.40 -0.24 10.51
CA SER A 95 25.26 -1.18 10.61
C SER A 95 23.91 -0.62 10.16
N LYS A 96 23.80 0.71 9.95
CA LYS A 96 22.58 1.36 9.44
C LYS A 96 22.74 1.85 8.00
N LEU A 97 23.94 1.73 7.45
CA LEU A 97 24.17 2.02 6.04
C LEU A 97 23.71 0.81 5.22
N ILE A 98 23.30 1.08 3.98
CA ILE A 98 22.89 0.02 3.06
C ILE A 98 24.17 -0.68 2.59
N GLU A 99 24.23 -1.98 2.79
CA GLU A 99 25.35 -2.80 2.34
C GLU A 99 25.40 -2.92 0.82
N VAL A 100 26.61 -2.92 0.27
CA VAL A 100 26.84 -3.06 -1.17
C VAL A 100 26.59 -4.50 -1.60
N LYS A 101 25.64 -4.72 -2.51
CA LYS A 101 25.30 -6.02 -3.07
C LYS A 101 26.22 -6.36 -4.25
N ARG A 102 26.97 -7.46 -4.16
CA ARG A 102 27.91 -7.95 -5.20
C ARG A 102 27.39 -9.16 -6.00
N ASN A 103 26.10 -9.43 -5.92
CA ASN A 103 25.46 -10.61 -6.50
C ASN A 103 24.65 -10.29 -7.77
N ILE A 104 25.07 -9.24 -8.49
CA ILE A 104 24.45 -8.77 -9.73
C ILE A 104 25.30 -9.26 -10.91
N ASP A 105 24.69 -10.04 -11.79
CA ASP A 105 25.30 -10.62 -12.98
C ASP A 105 24.50 -10.23 -14.23
N VAL A 106 25.09 -10.41 -15.41
CA VAL A 106 24.42 -10.19 -16.70
C VAL A 106 23.60 -11.43 -17.09
N CYS A 107 22.39 -11.23 -17.59
CA CYS A 107 21.55 -12.31 -18.10
C CYS A 107 22.08 -12.80 -19.47
N PRO A 108 22.26 -14.11 -19.69
CA PRO A 108 22.78 -14.63 -20.96
C PRO A 108 21.82 -14.42 -22.14
N GLU A 109 20.50 -14.43 -21.90
CA GLU A 109 19.49 -14.33 -22.96
C GLU A 109 19.30 -12.92 -23.49
N CYS A 110 19.30 -11.91 -22.60
CA CYS A 110 18.89 -10.55 -22.96
C CYS A 110 19.92 -9.48 -22.61
N GLY A 111 21.02 -9.83 -21.92
CA GLY A 111 22.04 -8.87 -21.50
C GLY A 111 21.62 -7.94 -20.35
N ASN A 112 20.39 -8.01 -19.85
CA ASN A 112 19.98 -7.21 -18.69
C ASN A 112 20.61 -7.72 -17.40
N LEU A 113 20.86 -6.81 -16.46
CA LEU A 113 21.34 -7.16 -15.12
C LEU A 113 20.27 -7.98 -14.37
N LYS A 114 20.70 -9.08 -13.77
CA LYS A 114 19.89 -9.94 -12.90
C LYS A 114 20.67 -10.27 -11.63
N GLN A 115 20.00 -10.82 -10.64
CA GLN A 115 20.66 -11.35 -9.45
C GLN A 115 20.98 -12.85 -9.63
N LYS A 116 22.08 -13.35 -9.07
CA LYS A 116 22.58 -14.74 -9.25
C LYS A 116 21.53 -15.84 -9.07
N HIS A 117 20.71 -15.75 -8.02
CA HIS A 117 19.71 -16.75 -7.66
C HIS A 117 18.27 -16.30 -7.93
N VAL A 118 18.09 -15.33 -8.83
CA VAL A 118 16.77 -14.81 -9.21
C VAL A 118 16.64 -14.84 -10.73
N LEU A 119 15.45 -15.21 -11.22
CA LEU A 119 15.14 -15.15 -12.65
C LEU A 119 15.29 -13.71 -13.16
N CYS A 120 15.67 -13.57 -14.44
CA CYS A 120 15.76 -12.24 -15.05
C CYS A 120 14.37 -11.60 -15.10
N GLY A 121 14.21 -10.42 -14.49
CA GLY A 121 12.92 -9.71 -14.44
C GLY A 121 12.36 -9.39 -15.82
N TYR A 122 13.23 -9.09 -16.80
CA TYR A 122 12.81 -8.78 -18.17
C TYR A 122 12.34 -10.03 -18.93
N CYS A 123 13.11 -11.12 -18.91
CA CYS A 123 12.68 -12.37 -19.55
C CYS A 123 11.40 -12.90 -18.89
N TYR A 124 11.32 -12.85 -17.57
CA TYR A 124 10.12 -13.26 -16.84
C TYR A 124 8.90 -12.41 -17.20
N ALA A 125 9.06 -11.08 -17.35
CA ALA A 125 7.97 -10.20 -17.76
C ALA A 125 7.43 -10.56 -19.16
N LYS A 126 8.29 -10.96 -20.11
CA LYS A 126 7.86 -11.43 -21.44
C LYS A 126 7.04 -12.71 -21.34
N VAL A 127 7.51 -13.70 -20.58
CA VAL A 127 6.80 -14.97 -20.38
C VAL A 127 5.46 -14.74 -19.67
N LYS A 128 5.44 -13.87 -18.65
CA LYS A 128 4.23 -13.47 -17.94
C LYS A 128 3.21 -12.80 -18.86
N ALA A 129 3.67 -11.97 -19.80
CA ALA A 129 2.78 -11.32 -20.76
C ALA A 129 2.14 -12.34 -21.72
N GLU A 130 2.91 -13.27 -22.27
CA GLU A 130 2.36 -14.29 -23.19
C GLU A 130 1.42 -15.26 -22.46
N THR A 131 1.82 -15.76 -21.28
CA THR A 131 0.96 -16.64 -20.46
C THR A 131 -0.33 -15.97 -20.02
N ARG A 132 -0.32 -14.65 -19.78
CA ARG A 132 -1.54 -13.88 -19.52
C ARG A 132 -2.48 -13.93 -20.72
N LEU A 133 -1.97 -13.77 -21.94
CA LEU A 133 -2.79 -13.82 -23.15
C LEU A 133 -3.34 -15.23 -23.39
N ILE A 134 -2.55 -16.27 -23.16
CA ILE A 134 -3.02 -17.66 -23.23
C ILE A 134 -4.16 -17.90 -22.24
N ARG A 135 -4.03 -17.43 -20.99
CA ARG A 135 -5.10 -17.54 -19.99
C ARG A 135 -6.37 -16.78 -20.40
N MET A 136 -6.24 -15.65 -21.09
CA MET A 136 -7.41 -14.93 -21.62
C MET A 136 -8.13 -15.75 -22.69
N GLU A 137 -7.40 -16.42 -23.59
CA GLU A 137 -8.01 -17.32 -24.58
C GLU A 137 -8.63 -18.57 -23.93
N MET A 138 -7.99 -19.13 -22.90
CA MET A 138 -8.58 -20.23 -22.11
C MET A 138 -9.91 -19.81 -21.49
N HIS A 139 -9.96 -18.64 -20.86
CA HIS A 139 -11.16 -18.14 -20.23
C HIS A 139 -12.29 -17.91 -21.24
N LYS A 140 -11.97 -17.42 -22.45
CA LYS A 140 -12.97 -17.29 -23.53
C LYS A 140 -13.54 -18.64 -23.95
N LYS A 141 -12.71 -19.69 -24.03
CA LYS A 141 -13.17 -21.05 -24.37
C LYS A 141 -13.98 -21.71 -23.26
N GLU A 142 -13.67 -21.44 -22.00
CA GLU A 142 -14.37 -22.00 -20.84
C GLU A 142 -15.74 -21.32 -20.58
N GLY A 143 -15.87 -20.05 -20.96
CA GLY A 143 -17.16 -19.33 -20.97
C GLY A 143 -17.73 -18.99 -19.58
N GLY A 144 -17.09 -19.41 -18.49
CA GLY A 144 -17.57 -19.15 -17.14
C GLY A 144 -16.69 -19.75 -16.04
N PRO A 145 -16.97 -19.41 -14.78
CA PRO A 145 -16.29 -20.00 -13.63
C PRO A 145 -16.68 -21.49 -13.47
N PHE A 146 -15.75 -22.29 -12.94
CA PHE A 146 -15.91 -23.74 -12.66
C PHE A 146 -16.00 -24.69 -13.86
N ASN A 147 -15.66 -24.25 -15.07
CA ASN A 147 -15.64 -25.09 -16.28
C ASN A 147 -14.22 -25.60 -16.60
N ALA A 148 -13.55 -26.19 -15.63
CA ALA A 148 -12.21 -26.76 -15.85
C ALA A 148 -12.33 -28.08 -16.64
N PRO A 149 -11.64 -28.23 -17.78
CA PRO A 149 -11.69 -29.48 -18.54
C PRO A 149 -10.85 -30.58 -17.89
N THR A 150 -11.21 -31.83 -18.16
CA THR A 150 -10.44 -33.01 -17.74
C THR A 150 -9.28 -33.35 -18.69
N VAL A 151 -9.29 -32.78 -19.90
CA VAL A 151 -8.29 -33.03 -20.96
C VAL A 151 -7.10 -32.09 -20.87
N GLU A 152 -5.94 -32.54 -21.35
CA GLU A 152 -4.73 -31.73 -21.46
C GLU A 152 -4.90 -30.56 -22.43
N THR A 153 -4.03 -29.55 -22.31
CA THR A 153 -4.10 -28.33 -23.13
C THR A 153 -2.85 -28.15 -23.97
N VAL A 154 -3.04 -27.86 -25.25
CA VAL A 154 -1.95 -27.57 -26.20
C VAL A 154 -2.14 -26.16 -26.75
N VAL A 155 -1.06 -25.38 -26.85
CA VAL A 155 -1.09 -24.02 -27.39
C VAL A 155 -0.54 -24.05 -28.81
N LEU A 156 -1.35 -23.60 -29.78
CA LEU A 156 -0.97 -23.48 -31.18
C LEU A 156 -0.92 -22.00 -31.59
N TYR A 157 0.08 -21.67 -32.40
CA TYR A 157 0.26 -20.34 -32.99
C TYR A 157 -0.12 -20.33 -34.48
N ASP A 158 -0.10 -19.15 -35.08
CA ASP A 158 -0.48 -18.96 -36.49
C ASP A 158 0.38 -19.82 -37.43
N GLY A 159 -0.31 -20.63 -38.26
CA GLY A 159 0.32 -21.48 -39.28
C GLY A 159 0.75 -22.87 -38.79
N GLU A 160 0.54 -23.19 -37.52
CA GLU A 160 0.83 -24.50 -36.95
C GLU A 160 -0.37 -25.43 -37.04
N LYS A 161 -0.13 -26.68 -37.40
CA LYS A 161 -1.15 -27.73 -37.41
C LYS A 161 -1.03 -28.59 -36.15
N PRO A 162 -2.15 -29.13 -35.60
CA PRO A 162 -2.09 -30.09 -34.52
C PRO A 162 -1.24 -31.31 -34.90
N SER A 163 -0.38 -31.76 -33.99
CA SER A 163 0.38 -32.99 -34.18
C SER A 163 -0.50 -34.22 -33.93
N GLU A 164 -0.11 -35.38 -34.46
CA GLU A 164 -0.78 -36.67 -34.18
C GLU A 164 -0.83 -36.98 -32.68
N LYS A 165 0.15 -36.51 -31.91
CA LYS A 165 0.20 -36.65 -30.45
C LYS A 165 -0.78 -35.73 -29.70
N ASP A 166 -1.30 -34.71 -30.39
CA ASP A 166 -2.19 -33.71 -29.81
C ASP A 166 -3.67 -34.04 -30.04
N GLU A 167 -3.95 -35.19 -30.66
CA GLU A 167 -5.30 -35.70 -30.85
C GLU A 167 -6.01 -35.89 -29.51
N GLY A 168 -7.22 -35.34 -29.40
CA GLY A 168 -8.04 -35.39 -28.18
C GLY A 168 -7.66 -34.36 -27.10
N LYS A 169 -6.63 -33.54 -27.29
CA LYS A 169 -6.27 -32.46 -26.36
C LYS A 169 -7.02 -31.16 -26.66
N ARG A 170 -7.21 -30.33 -25.63
CA ARG A 170 -7.79 -28.99 -25.77
C ARG A 170 -6.79 -28.05 -26.43
N ILE A 171 -7.06 -27.70 -27.68
CA ILE A 171 -6.25 -26.76 -28.45
C ILE A 171 -6.61 -25.33 -28.05
N ILE A 172 -5.62 -24.48 -27.77
CA ILE A 172 -5.76 -23.03 -27.53
C ILE A 172 -4.99 -22.32 -28.63
N GLU A 173 -5.72 -21.60 -29.48
CA GLU A 173 -5.15 -20.89 -30.62
C GLU A 173 -4.70 -19.48 -30.21
N ARG A 174 -3.58 -19.05 -30.77
CA ARG A 174 -3.01 -17.71 -30.56
C ARG A 174 -2.73 -17.06 -31.90
N ALA A 175 -3.43 -15.95 -32.15
CA ALA A 175 -3.25 -15.07 -33.31
C ALA A 175 -1.93 -14.28 -33.27
N ARG A 176 -0.81 -15.00 -33.18
CA ARG A 176 0.55 -14.48 -33.20
C ARG A 176 1.48 -15.54 -33.79
N LYS A 177 2.62 -15.11 -34.32
CA LYS A 177 3.75 -16.01 -34.60
C LYS A 177 4.35 -16.58 -33.31
N ARG A 178 4.80 -17.84 -33.33
CA ARG A 178 5.43 -18.49 -32.19
C ARG A 178 6.71 -17.74 -31.75
N PRO A 179 6.86 -17.40 -30.46
CA PRO A 179 8.12 -16.87 -29.94
C PRO A 179 9.25 -17.90 -30.01
N SER A 180 10.46 -17.48 -30.35
CA SER A 180 11.63 -18.37 -30.49
C SER A 180 11.98 -19.16 -29.21
N TRP A 181 11.75 -18.57 -28.04
CA TRP A 181 12.01 -19.19 -26.74
C TRP A 181 10.92 -20.19 -26.31
N PHE A 182 9.77 -20.23 -27.00
CA PHE A 182 8.66 -21.12 -26.66
C PHE A 182 8.58 -22.28 -27.64
N VAL A 183 9.36 -23.32 -27.35
CA VAL A 183 9.51 -24.51 -28.21
C VAL A 183 8.23 -25.38 -28.18
N GLN A 184 7.95 -26.07 -29.29
CA GLN A 184 6.91 -27.09 -29.36
C GLN A 184 7.46 -28.40 -28.80
N ASN A 185 6.84 -28.93 -27.74
CA ASN A 185 7.22 -30.18 -27.08
C ASN A 185 6.23 -31.29 -27.42
#